data_AF-A0A1F3FPX8-F1
#
_entry.id   AF-A0A1F3FPX8-F1
#
_cell.length_a   1.000
_cell.length_b   1.000
_cell.length_c   1.000
_cell.angle_alpha   90.00
_cell.angle_beta   90.00
_cell.angle_gamma   90.00
#
_symmetry.space_group_name_H-M   'P 1'
#
loop_
_entity.id
_entity.type
_entity.pdbx_description
1 polymer ?
#
loop_
_entity_poly.entity_id
_entity_poly.type
_entity_poly.pdbx_seq_one_letter_code
_entity_poly.pdbx_strand_id
1 'polypeptide(L)' 'MKKFLSLSIVALFAIGFVACKKDHTCACTYTYDSSYTGVEASTYEFTIKDTKKKATDACEALSSSSSYYKYNCVIK' A
#
# COMPACT_ATOMS: atom_id res chain seq x y z
N MET A 1 6.61 41.14 -40.67
CA MET A 1 5.91 41.48 -39.41
C MET A 1 5.77 40.18 -38.61
N LYS A 2 6.54 40.04 -37.53
CA LYS A 2 6.65 38.83 -36.69
C LYS A 2 5.65 38.90 -35.54
N LYS A 3 4.42 38.43 -35.71
CA LYS A 3 3.41 38.22 -34.64
C LYS A 3 2.35 37.29 -35.26
N PHE A 4 1.93 36.13 -34.76
CA PHE A 4 1.90 35.53 -33.44
C PHE A 4 1.97 34.00 -33.61
N LEU A 5 3.07 33.40 -33.19
CA LEU A 5 3.24 31.94 -33.12
C LEU A 5 2.93 31.47 -31.68
N SER A 6 1.80 31.93 -31.14
CA SER A 6 1.46 31.74 -29.74
C SER A 6 -0.02 31.43 -29.64
N LEU A 7 -0.38 30.16 -29.71
CA LEU A 7 -1.55 29.53 -29.07
C LEU A 7 -1.67 28.06 -29.50
N SER A 8 -0.74 27.19 -29.06
CA SER A 8 -0.99 25.72 -29.11
C SER A 8 -0.07 24.86 -28.23
N ILE A 9 0.60 25.43 -27.21
CA ILE A 9 1.40 24.62 -26.28
C ILE A 9 0.54 24.00 -25.15
N VAL A 10 -0.76 24.28 -25.07
CA VAL A 10 -1.66 23.64 -24.09
C VAL A 10 -2.23 22.33 -24.63
N ALA A 11 -1.39 21.51 -25.24
CA ALA A 11 -1.79 20.19 -25.72
C ALA A 11 -0.61 19.23 -25.61
N LEU A 12 -0.17 18.89 -24.39
CA LEU A 12 0.47 17.59 -24.09
C LEU A 12 0.82 17.32 -22.60
N PHE A 13 0.16 17.95 -21.62
CA PHE A 13 0.24 17.48 -20.23
C PHE A 13 -0.88 16.48 -19.87
N ALA A 14 -1.38 15.74 -20.86
CA ALA A 14 -2.35 14.67 -20.68
C ALA A 14 -1.69 13.27 -20.76
N ILE A 15 -0.38 13.16 -20.53
CA ILE A 15 0.29 11.86 -20.48
C ILE A 15 0.32 11.39 -19.03
N GLY A 16 -0.80 10.78 -18.65
CA GLY A 16 -0.85 9.67 -17.71
C GLY A 16 -0.31 9.92 -16.30
N PHE A 17 -1.22 10.15 -15.36
CA PHE A 17 -1.15 9.43 -14.09
C PHE A 17 -1.28 7.93 -14.37
N VAL A 18 -0.29 7.34 -15.06
CA VAL A 18 -0.01 5.93 -14.92
C VAL A 18 0.40 5.84 -13.47
N ALA A 19 -0.55 5.56 -12.60
CA ALA A 19 -0.28 5.38 -11.19
C ALA A 19 0.71 4.22 -11.15
N CYS A 20 2.01 4.56 -11.02
CA CYS A 20 3.10 3.61 -11.15
C CYS A 20 2.86 2.52 -10.13
N LYS A 21 2.37 1.37 -10.60
CA LYS A 21 2.22 0.19 -9.76
C LYS A 21 3.63 -0.25 -9.42
N LYS A 22 3.94 -0.23 -8.14
CA LYS A 22 5.22 -0.69 -7.60
C LYS A 22 4.94 -1.88 -6.70
N ASP A 23 5.95 -2.71 -6.53
CA ASP A 23 5.88 -3.78 -5.56
C ASP A 23 6.02 -3.16 -4.16
N HIS A 24 5.02 -3.40 -3.32
CA HIS A 24 4.97 -2.98 -1.93
C HIS A 24 4.98 -4.21 -1.03
N THR A 25 5.85 -4.26 -0.02
CA THR A 25 5.88 -5.37 0.92
C THR A 25 4.86 -5.13 2.03
N CYS A 26 3.90 -6.04 2.18
CA CYS A 26 2.99 -6.08 3.32
C CYS A 26 3.55 -7.05 4.35
N ALA A 27 3.75 -6.57 5.58
CA ALA A 27 4.21 -7.37 6.70
C ALA A 27 3.06 -7.54 7.70
N CYS A 28 2.64 -8.78 7.93
CA CYS A 28 1.60 -9.16 8.87
C CYS A 28 2.19 -9.81 10.10
N THR A 29 1.97 -9.21 11.25
CA THR A 29 2.39 -9.75 12.56
C THR A 29 1.19 -10.35 13.25
N TYR A 30 1.33 -11.62 13.62
CA TYR A 30 0.40 -12.34 14.47
C TYR A 30 0.91 -12.28 15.91
N THR A 31 0.11 -11.74 16.83
CA THR A 31 0.44 -11.63 18.25
C THR A 31 -0.66 -12.32 19.06
N TYR A 32 -0.29 -13.28 19.89
CA TYR A 32 -1.19 -13.88 20.88
C TYR A 32 -1.30 -12.96 22.09
N ASP A 33 -2.48 -12.86 22.70
CA ASP A 33 -2.61 -12.19 23.98
C ASP A 33 -1.86 -13.02 25.03
N SER A 34 -0.83 -12.42 25.63
CA SER A 34 0.19 -13.10 26.45
C SER A 34 -0.36 -13.70 27.74
N SER A 35 -1.66 -13.55 27.99
CA SER A 35 -2.35 -14.11 29.15
C SER A 35 -2.65 -15.62 29.02
N TYR A 36 -2.57 -16.20 27.80
CA TYR A 36 -2.97 -17.60 27.59
C TYR A 36 -1.84 -18.59 27.26
N THR A 37 -0.79 -18.19 26.54
CA THR A 37 0.29 -19.12 26.16
C THR A 37 1.53 -18.33 25.73
N GLY A 38 2.74 -18.75 26.14
CA GLY A 38 4.03 -18.16 25.74
C GLY A 38 4.40 -18.36 24.27
N VAL A 39 3.46 -18.06 23.36
CA VAL A 39 3.63 -18.18 21.92
C VAL A 39 4.18 -16.88 21.38
N GLU A 40 5.34 -16.96 20.77
CA GLU A 40 6.03 -15.80 20.18
C GLU A 40 5.27 -15.28 18.96
N ALA A 41 5.34 -13.96 18.76
CA ALA A 41 4.74 -13.33 17.60
C ALA A 41 5.39 -13.85 16.32
N SER A 42 4.57 -14.16 15.31
CA SER A 42 5.05 -14.60 14.00
C SER A 42 4.77 -13.54 12.95
N THR A 43 5.77 -13.21 12.13
CA THR A 43 5.62 -12.25 11.03
C THR A 43 5.65 -12.96 9.68
N TYR A 44 4.71 -12.60 8.81
CA TYR A 44 4.61 -13.08 7.44
C TYR A 44 4.67 -11.89 6.49
N GLU A 45 5.47 -12.00 5.43
CA GLU A 45 5.61 -10.95 4.43
C GLU A 45 5.16 -11.45 3.06
N PHE A 46 4.49 -10.58 2.30
CA PHE A 46 4.14 -10.82 0.90
C PHE A 46 4.10 -9.50 0.13
N THR A 47 4.20 -9.58 -1.19
CA THR A 47 4.25 -8.39 -2.05
C THR A 47 2.91 -8.10 -2.70
N ILE A 48 2.54 -6.82 -2.77
CA ILE A 48 1.36 -6.32 -3.45
C ILE A 48 1.82 -5.35 -4.54
N LYS A 49 1.55 -5.68 -5.80
CA LYS A 49 1.87 -4.82 -6.94
C LYS A 49 0.71 -3.91 -7.29
N ASP A 50 0.66 -2.74 -6.67
CA ASP A 50 -0.34 -1.73 -6.99
C ASP A 50 0.18 -0.31 -6.70
N THR A 51 -0.70 0.66 -6.80
CA THR A 51 -0.50 2.00 -6.26
C THR A 51 -0.33 1.93 -4.74
N LYS A 52 0.52 2.78 -4.17
CA LYS A 52 0.75 2.83 -2.72
C LYS A 52 -0.56 2.81 -1.92
N LYS A 53 -1.54 3.64 -2.31
CA LYS A 53 -2.84 3.70 -1.62
C LYS A 53 -3.57 2.36 -1.67
N LYS A 54 -3.73 1.75 -2.84
CA LYS A 54 -4.44 0.48 -2.97
C LYS A 54 -3.70 -0.68 -2.29
N ALA A 55 -2.38 -0.65 -2.33
CA ALA A 55 -1.56 -1.63 -1.63
C ALA A 55 -1.69 -1.48 -0.10
N THR A 56 -1.73 -0.25 0.41
CA THR A 56 -2.00 0.03 1.83
C THR A 56 -3.39 -0.46 2.21
N ASP A 57 -4.43 -0.04 1.48
CA ASP A 57 -5.82 -0.43 1.75
C ASP A 57 -5.97 -1.97 1.75
N ALA A 58 -5.36 -2.67 0.80
CA ALA A 58 -5.39 -4.13 0.70
C ALA A 58 -4.61 -4.83 1.83
N CYS A 59 -3.45 -4.29 2.20
CA CYS A 59 -2.64 -4.81 3.30
C CYS A 59 -3.35 -4.63 4.65
N GLU A 60 -3.88 -3.44 4.90
CA GLU A 60 -4.59 -3.12 6.15
C GLU A 60 -5.91 -3.88 6.28
N ALA A 61 -6.61 -4.13 5.16
CA ALA A 61 -7.84 -4.94 5.15
C ALA A 61 -7.64 -6.39 5.62
N LEU A 62 -6.40 -6.89 5.61
CA LEU A 62 -6.07 -8.20 6.16
C LEU A 62 -5.88 -8.15 7.68
N SER A 63 -5.72 -6.98 8.28
CA SER A 63 -5.63 -6.84 9.73
C SER A 63 -6.95 -7.26 10.38
N SER A 64 -6.87 -8.10 11.40
CA SER A 64 -8.01 -8.57 12.17
C SER A 64 -7.61 -8.73 13.63
N SER A 65 -8.55 -8.52 14.54
CA SER A 65 -8.31 -8.71 15.96
C SER A 65 -9.46 -9.45 16.61
N SER A 66 -9.11 -10.27 17.59
CA SER A 66 -10.04 -10.99 18.46
C SER A 66 -9.60 -10.81 19.92
N SER A 67 -10.36 -11.35 20.86
CA SER A 67 -10.05 -11.30 22.29
C SER A 67 -8.79 -12.09 22.67
N TYR A 68 -8.29 -12.97 21.78
CA TYR A 68 -7.17 -13.87 22.06
C TYR A 68 -5.93 -13.61 21.20
N TYR A 69 -6.09 -12.95 20.05
CA TYR A 69 -4.99 -12.66 19.15
C TYR A 69 -5.25 -11.39 18.36
N LYS A 70 -4.16 -10.77 17.94
CA LYS A 70 -4.13 -9.62 17.04
C LYS A 70 -3.33 -10.00 15.81
N TYR A 71 -3.92 -9.78 14.65
CA TYR A 71 -3.27 -9.92 13.36
C TYR A 71 -3.19 -8.53 12.73
N ASN A 72 -1.99 -7.97 12.67
CA ASN A 72 -1.76 -6.60 12.22
C ASN A 72 -0.87 -6.59 10.98
N CYS A 73 -1.39 -6.04 9.89
CA CYS A 73 -0.74 -5.99 8.60
C CYS A 73 -0.45 -4.54 8.21
N VAL A 74 0.81 -4.23 7.91
CA VAL A 74 1.27 -2.89 7.52
C VAL A 74 2.21 -2.96 6.33
N ILE A 75 2.17 -1.94 5.46
CA ILE A 75 3.17 -1.79 4.41
C ILE A 75 4.52 -1.41 5.03
N LYS A 76 5.59 -2.08 4.58
CA LYS A 76 6.99 -1.70 4.79
C LYS A 76 7.52 -0.83 3.65
#